data_AF-A0A015JB39-F1
#
_entry.id   AF-A0A015JB39-F1
#
_cell.length_a   1.000
_cell.length_b   1.000
_cell.length_c   1.000
_cell.angle_alpha   90.00
_cell.angle_beta   90.00
_cell.angle_gamma   90.00
#
_symmetry.space_group_name_H-M   'P 1'
#
loop_
_entity.id
_entity.type
_entity.pdbx_description
1 polymer ?
#
loop_
_entity_poly.entity_id
_entity_poly.type
_entity_poly.pdbx_seq_one_letter_code
_entity_poly.pdbx_strand_id
1 'polypeptide(L)'
;MMLFNKVFQPLPFHFKHHHYFPRFLSNASASKPLKIFPTGSFVDLRQNGGYYLDKTHFISELENLNSPAILSLRPHCFGKSLFLSTLSSYYDINNKGENFERLFGDLYIGKNPTPLASSLRVLNLNFSEFYNSTKTFYGFLYSNILRFNEKYYFKYKNKKTIFENFSDLLDRKVFGICSTLPLFKK
;
A
#
# COMPACT_ATOMS: atom_id res chain seq x y z
N MET A 1 -24.82 13.91 33.44
CA MET A 1 -23.97 12.77 33.81
C MET A 1 -24.29 11.61 32.85
N MET A 2 -23.63 11.56 31.70
CA MET A 2 -23.77 10.47 30.71
C MET A 2 -22.37 10.01 30.31
N LEU A 3 -22.14 8.71 30.49
CA LEU A 3 -20.87 8.02 30.40
C LEU A 3 -20.39 7.90 28.93
N PHE A 4 -19.31 8.60 28.58
CA PHE A 4 -18.48 8.27 27.42
C PHE A 4 -17.43 7.23 27.83
N ASN A 5 -17.87 6.00 28.11
CA ASN A 5 -16.98 4.85 28.30
C ASN A 5 -17.25 3.79 27.21
N LYS A 6 -16.76 4.08 26.01
CA LYS A 6 -16.32 3.06 25.07
C LYS A 6 -14.99 3.52 24.47
N VAL A 7 -13.95 3.38 25.30
CA VAL A 7 -12.58 3.27 24.80
C VAL A 7 -12.59 2.13 23.79
N PHE A 8 -12.37 2.44 22.52
CA PHE A 8 -12.06 1.46 21.48
C PHE A 8 -10.83 0.68 21.95
N GLN A 9 -11.04 -0.45 22.61
CA GLN A 9 -9.98 -1.43 22.78
C GLN A 9 -9.80 -2.09 21.41
N PRO A 10 -8.63 -1.96 20.73
CA PRO A 10 -8.39 -2.76 19.55
C PRO A 10 -8.48 -4.22 19.97
N LEU A 11 -9.23 -5.03 19.21
CA LEU A 11 -9.24 -6.48 19.43
C LEU A 11 -7.78 -6.97 19.52
N PRO A 12 -7.44 -7.86 20.46
CA PRO A 12 -6.10 -8.43 20.53
C PRO A 12 -5.80 -9.10 19.18
N PHE A 13 -4.82 -8.54 18.46
CA PHE A 13 -4.30 -9.08 17.22
C PHE A 13 -3.57 -10.39 17.53
N HIS A 14 -4.31 -11.50 17.55
CA HIS A 14 -3.75 -12.82 17.74
C HIS A 14 -3.60 -13.50 16.37
N PHE A 15 -2.37 -13.45 15.82
CA PHE A 15 -2.03 -14.33 14.70
C PHE A 15 -2.24 -15.78 15.17
N LYS A 16 -3.18 -16.50 14.57
CA LYS A 16 -3.47 -17.90 14.95
C LYS A 16 -2.37 -18.88 14.50
N HIS A 17 -1.41 -18.40 13.72
CA HIS A 17 -0.39 -19.24 13.12
C HIS A 17 0.92 -19.14 13.89
N HIS A 18 1.30 -20.24 14.54
CA HIS A 18 2.71 -20.51 14.83
C HIS A 18 3.40 -20.73 13.47
N HIS A 19 3.82 -19.64 12.82
CA HIS A 19 4.58 -19.72 11.59
C HIS A 19 6.00 -20.20 11.93
N TYR A 20 6.18 -21.52 11.93
CA TYR A 20 7.48 -22.08 11.61
C TYR A 20 7.90 -21.48 10.27
N PHE A 21 8.91 -20.61 10.26
CA PHE A 21 9.57 -20.16 9.04
C PHE A 21 10.07 -21.42 8.31
N PRO A 22 9.47 -21.87 7.19
CA PRO A 22 9.79 -23.19 6.65
C PRO A 22 11.18 -23.26 5.99
N ARG A 23 12.01 -22.21 6.08
CA ARG A 23 13.15 -22.01 5.18
C ARG A 23 14.53 -22.14 5.83
N PHE A 24 14.62 -22.80 6.97
CA PHE A 24 15.91 -23.34 7.45
C PHE A 24 15.95 -24.87 7.52
N LEU A 25 14.86 -25.55 7.14
CA LEU A 25 14.79 -27.02 7.12
C LEU A 25 14.37 -27.51 5.72
N SER A 26 15.02 -27.02 4.67
CA SER A 26 15.05 -27.76 3.41
C SER A 26 16.43 -28.39 3.27
N ASN A 27 16.45 -29.70 3.04
CA ASN A 27 17.63 -30.46 2.56
C ASN A 27 18.00 -30.03 1.12
N ALA A 28 17.95 -28.73 0.82
CA ALA A 28 18.29 -28.19 -0.47
C ALA A 28 19.81 -28.31 -0.61
N SER A 29 20.25 -29.16 -1.55
CA SER A 29 21.59 -29.13 -2.14
C SER A 29 22.05 -27.68 -2.24
N ALA A 30 23.25 -27.37 -1.75
CA ALA A 30 23.88 -26.05 -1.78
C ALA A 30 23.70 -25.44 -3.18
N SER A 31 22.63 -24.68 -3.35
CA SER A 31 22.12 -24.24 -4.64
C SER A 31 22.33 -22.74 -4.71
N LYS A 32 22.74 -22.31 -5.89
CA LYS A 32 23.04 -20.94 -6.36
C LYS A 32 22.86 -19.82 -5.31
N PRO A 33 23.87 -18.95 -5.13
CA PRO A 33 23.81 -17.87 -4.14
C PRO A 33 22.52 -17.05 -4.30
N LEU A 34 21.87 -16.78 -3.18
CA LEU A 34 20.64 -15.99 -3.16
C LEU A 34 20.92 -14.61 -3.78
N LYS A 35 20.20 -14.29 -4.85
CA LYS A 35 20.34 -13.02 -5.55
C LYS A 35 19.61 -11.94 -4.75
N ILE A 36 20.32 -11.33 -3.79
CA ILE A 36 19.82 -10.25 -2.94
C ILE A 36 19.94 -8.94 -3.71
N PHE A 37 18.82 -8.25 -3.89
CA PHE A 37 18.80 -6.92 -4.49
C PHE A 37 18.38 -5.87 -3.46
N PRO A 38 19.11 -4.76 -3.34
CA PRO A 38 18.71 -3.63 -2.51
C PRO A 38 17.67 -2.79 -3.26
N THR A 39 16.46 -3.33 -3.45
CA THR A 39 15.34 -2.60 -4.06
C THR A 39 14.13 -2.55 -3.13
N GLY A 40 13.44 -1.42 -3.11
CA GLY A 40 12.14 -1.25 -2.46
C GLY A 40 10.96 -1.62 -3.36
N SER A 41 11.20 -1.93 -4.64
CA SER A 41 10.17 -2.25 -5.63
C SER A 41 9.99 -3.76 -5.76
N PHE A 42 8.79 -4.23 -5.47
CA PHE A 42 8.41 -5.63 -5.65
C PHE A 42 8.47 -6.05 -7.12
N VAL A 43 7.98 -5.20 -8.03
CA VAL A 43 7.99 -5.49 -9.47
C VAL A 43 9.43 -5.68 -9.97
N ASP A 44 10.33 -4.75 -9.63
CA ASP A 44 11.73 -4.83 -10.08
C ASP A 44 12.42 -6.05 -9.49
N LEU A 45 12.16 -6.35 -8.21
CA LEU A 45 12.71 -7.54 -7.55
C LEU A 45 12.31 -8.81 -8.28
N ARG A 46 11.02 -8.95 -8.62
CA ARG A 46 10.48 -10.13 -9.32
C ARG A 46 10.98 -10.22 -10.75
N GLN A 47 11.01 -9.12 -11.49
CA GLN A 47 11.48 -9.09 -12.87
C GLN A 47 12.98 -9.40 -13.00
N ASN A 48 13.80 -9.00 -12.03
CA ASN A 48 15.24 -9.23 -12.03
C ASN A 48 15.67 -10.61 -11.47
N GLY A 49 14.69 -11.47 -11.15
CA GLY A 49 14.93 -12.79 -10.55
C GLY A 49 15.53 -12.69 -9.15
N GLY A 50 15.16 -11.66 -8.40
CA GLY A 50 15.59 -11.43 -7.04
C GLY A 50 14.95 -12.39 -6.05
N TYR A 51 15.68 -12.70 -4.98
CA TYR A 51 15.13 -13.51 -3.90
C TYR A 51 14.07 -12.73 -3.13
N TYR A 52 12.82 -13.18 -3.23
CA TYR A 52 11.69 -12.67 -2.47
C TYR A 52 11.33 -13.63 -1.33
N LEU A 53 11.26 -13.12 -0.11
CA LEU A 53 10.69 -13.87 1.02
C LEU A 53 9.17 -13.73 0.98
N ASP A 54 8.48 -14.80 0.60
CA ASP A 54 7.04 -14.80 0.48
C ASP A 54 6.34 -14.57 1.84
N LYS A 55 5.72 -13.41 1.98
CA LYS A 55 4.90 -12.97 3.11
C LYS A 55 3.48 -12.65 2.66
N THR A 56 3.07 -13.12 1.48
CA THR A 56 1.82 -12.70 0.85
C THR A 56 0.58 -13.29 1.51
N HIS A 57 0.71 -14.34 2.35
CA HIS A 57 -0.38 -14.85 3.18
C HIS A 57 -0.97 -13.80 4.13
N PHE A 58 -0.16 -12.83 4.58
CA PHE A 58 -0.65 -11.73 5.41
C PHE A 58 -1.65 -10.83 4.67
N ILE A 59 -1.71 -10.85 3.33
CA ILE A 59 -2.67 -10.04 2.58
C ILE A 59 -4.10 -10.43 2.94
N SER A 60 -4.40 -11.74 2.93
CA SER A 60 -5.72 -12.25 3.32
C SER A 60 -6.06 -11.91 4.77
N GLU A 61 -5.07 -11.95 5.67
CA GLU A 61 -5.26 -11.58 7.07
C GLU A 61 -5.51 -10.06 7.23
N LEU A 62 -4.80 -9.22 6.47
CA LEU A 62 -4.99 -7.77 6.44
C LEU A 62 -6.39 -7.39 5.97
N GLU A 63 -6.92 -8.08 4.95
CA GLU A 63 -8.30 -7.89 4.51
C GLU A 63 -9.31 -8.28 5.60
N ASN A 64 -9.09 -9.41 6.28
CA ASN A 64 -9.98 -9.89 7.34
C ASN A 64 -10.00 -9.00 8.59
N LEU A 65 -8.96 -8.18 8.81
CA LEU A 65 -8.90 -7.26 9.94
C LEU A 65 -9.95 -6.14 9.85
N ASN A 66 -10.48 -5.84 8.66
CA ASN A 66 -11.51 -4.82 8.43
C ASN A 66 -11.21 -3.48 9.14
N SER A 67 -9.92 -3.12 9.26
CA SER A 67 -9.49 -1.89 9.90
C SER A 67 -9.47 -0.75 8.90
N PRO A 68 -9.99 0.45 9.23
CA PRO A 68 -9.94 1.61 8.34
C PRO A 68 -8.52 2.10 8.07
N ALA A 69 -7.58 1.81 8.98
CA ALA A 69 -6.18 2.15 8.84
C ALA A 69 -5.30 1.09 9.51
N ILE A 70 -4.17 0.77 8.88
CA ILE A 70 -3.18 -0.16 9.41
C ILE A 70 -1.85 0.57 9.48
N LEU A 71 -1.30 0.69 10.69
CA LEU A 71 -0.06 1.40 10.95
C LEU A 71 1.03 0.40 11.36
N SER A 72 2.15 0.39 10.62
CA SER A 72 3.28 -0.49 10.90
C SER A 72 4.40 0.26 11.64
N LEU A 73 4.34 0.31 12.98
CA LEU A 73 5.26 1.08 13.84
C LEU A 73 6.64 0.43 14.12
N ARG A 74 6.91 -0.77 13.59
CA ARG A 74 8.15 -1.56 13.86
C ARG A 74 9.48 -1.02 13.23
N PRO A 75 10.67 -1.57 13.58
CA PRO A 75 12.01 -1.05 13.25
C PRO A 75 12.32 -0.82 11.77
N HIS A 76 13.36 -0.01 11.55
CA HIS A 76 13.99 0.23 10.26
C HIS A 76 14.46 -1.08 9.60
N CYS A 77 14.52 -1.11 8.26
CA CYS A 77 14.91 -2.29 7.46
C CYS A 77 14.04 -3.54 7.57
N PHE A 78 12.83 -3.49 8.13
CA PHE A 78 11.96 -4.68 8.23
C PHE A 78 11.29 -5.09 6.89
N GLY A 79 11.57 -4.39 5.79
CA GLY A 79 10.97 -4.65 4.48
C GLY A 79 9.56 -4.07 4.32
N LYS A 80 9.20 -3.04 5.10
CA LYS A 80 7.89 -2.37 5.02
C LYS A 80 7.65 -1.78 3.63
N SER A 81 8.63 -1.05 3.08
CA SER A 81 8.52 -0.43 1.76
C SER A 81 8.33 -1.50 0.67
N LEU A 82 9.09 -2.60 0.74
CA LEU A 82 8.93 -3.72 -0.17
C LEU A 82 7.54 -4.36 -0.06
N PHE A 83 7.03 -4.54 1.16
CA PHE A 83 5.70 -5.09 1.38
C PHE A 83 4.58 -4.15 0.90
N LEU A 84 4.72 -2.83 1.12
CA LEU A 84 3.80 -1.82 0.55
C LEU A 84 3.83 -1.83 -0.98
N SER A 85 5.01 -2.02 -1.59
CA SER A 85 5.13 -2.20 -3.03
C SER A 85 4.42 -3.49 -3.48
N THR A 86 4.56 -4.60 -2.76
CA THR A 86 3.81 -5.84 -3.03
C THR A 86 2.30 -5.62 -2.97
N LEU A 87 1.79 -4.97 -1.91
CA LEU A 87 0.36 -4.64 -1.78
C LEU A 87 -0.10 -3.74 -2.93
N SER A 88 0.68 -2.70 -3.26
CA SER A 88 0.38 -1.82 -4.37
C SER A 88 0.29 -2.59 -5.68
N SER A 89 1.19 -3.53 -5.94
CA SER A 89 1.13 -4.35 -7.16
C SER A 89 -0.03 -5.35 -7.13
N TYR A 90 -0.34 -5.93 -5.98
CA TYR A 90 -1.37 -6.95 -5.85
C TYR A 90 -2.77 -6.39 -6.13
N TYR A 91 -3.09 -5.23 -5.57
CA TYR A 91 -4.41 -4.60 -5.72
C TYR A 91 -4.59 -3.85 -7.05
N ASP A 92 -3.51 -3.44 -7.71
CA ASP A 92 -3.56 -2.59 -8.90
C ASP A 92 -4.19 -3.30 -10.12
N ILE A 93 -5.26 -2.71 -10.65
CA ILE A 93 -6.00 -3.16 -11.83
C ILE A 93 -5.14 -3.32 -13.10
N ASN A 94 -4.02 -2.61 -13.19
CA ASN A 94 -3.11 -2.71 -14.33
C ASN A 94 -2.31 -4.02 -14.33
N ASN A 95 -2.25 -4.73 -13.20
CA ASN A 95 -1.58 -6.02 -13.12
C ASN A 95 -2.49 -7.21 -13.44
N LYS A 96 -3.76 -7.00 -13.79
CA LYS A 96 -4.67 -8.08 -14.12
C LYS A 96 -4.19 -8.89 -15.35
N GLY A 97 -4.45 -10.20 -15.35
CA GLY A 97 -4.10 -11.09 -16.46
C GLY A 97 -2.67 -11.62 -16.35
N GLU A 98 -1.91 -11.61 -17.45
CA GLU A 98 -0.56 -12.18 -17.52
C GLU A 98 0.42 -11.55 -16.51
N ASN A 99 0.27 -10.25 -16.24
CA ASN A 99 1.10 -9.56 -15.25
C ASN A 99 0.90 -10.11 -13.84
N PHE A 100 -0.32 -10.51 -13.49
CA PHE A 100 -0.62 -11.08 -12.18
C PHE A 100 0.07 -12.43 -12.03
N GLU A 101 -0.07 -13.29 -13.04
CA GLU A 101 0.55 -14.61 -13.06
C GLU A 101 2.08 -14.50 -12.97
N ARG A 102 2.68 -13.60 -13.75
CA ARG A 102 4.13 -13.36 -13.73
C ARG A 102 4.64 -12.89 -12.35
N LEU A 103 3.89 -12.03 -11.68
CA LEU A 103 4.31 -11.44 -10.42
C LEU A 103 4.02 -12.34 -9.21
N PHE A 104 2.89 -13.04 -9.22
CA PHE A 104 2.33 -13.71 -8.05
C PHE A 104 2.11 -15.22 -8.20
N GLY A 105 2.14 -15.80 -9.41
CA GLY A 105 1.71 -17.19 -9.66
C GLY A 105 2.40 -18.26 -8.81
N ASP A 106 3.67 -18.08 -8.46
CA ASP A 106 4.43 -18.96 -7.56
C ASP A 106 4.20 -18.67 -6.05
N LEU A 107 3.69 -17.49 -5.70
CA LEU A 107 3.48 -17.02 -4.33
C LEU A 107 2.16 -17.53 -3.75
N TYR A 108 2.05 -17.52 -2.41
CA TYR A 108 0.83 -17.94 -1.71
C TYR A 108 -0.43 -17.23 -2.22
N ILE A 109 -0.38 -15.91 -2.40
CA ILE A 109 -1.54 -15.11 -2.82
C ILE A 109 -1.88 -15.26 -4.30
N GLY A 110 -0.94 -15.67 -5.16
CA GLY A 110 -1.26 -16.00 -6.55
C GLY A 110 -2.04 -17.30 -6.66
N LYS A 111 -1.73 -18.27 -5.79
CA LYS A 111 -2.46 -19.55 -5.67
C LYS A 111 -3.77 -19.41 -4.92
N ASN A 112 -3.87 -18.44 -4.01
CA ASN A 112 -5.05 -18.16 -3.19
C ASN A 112 -5.47 -16.68 -3.33
N PRO A 113 -5.88 -16.23 -4.53
CA PRO A 113 -6.23 -14.83 -4.75
C PRO A 113 -7.49 -14.45 -3.98
N THR A 114 -7.47 -13.25 -3.40
CA THR A 114 -8.63 -12.63 -2.76
C THR A 114 -9.52 -11.92 -3.79
N PRO A 115 -10.78 -11.62 -3.48
CA PRO A 115 -11.65 -10.84 -4.38
C PRO A 115 -11.11 -9.46 -4.75
N LEU A 116 -10.18 -8.92 -3.96
CA LEU A 116 -9.54 -7.63 -4.20
C LEU A 116 -8.32 -7.70 -5.14
N ALA A 117 -7.93 -8.90 -5.59
CA ALA A 117 -6.81 -9.09 -6.50
C ALA A 117 -7.02 -8.30 -7.81
N SER A 118 -6.09 -7.39 -8.10
CA SER A 118 -6.09 -6.55 -9.31
C SER A 118 -7.45 -5.88 -9.61
N SER A 119 -8.15 -5.42 -8.57
CA SER A 119 -9.47 -4.80 -8.70
C SER A 119 -9.49 -3.30 -8.38
N LEU A 120 -8.43 -2.78 -7.75
CA LEU A 120 -8.37 -1.41 -7.23
C LEU A 120 -7.46 -0.52 -8.06
N ARG A 121 -7.65 0.80 -7.91
CA ARG A 121 -6.70 1.80 -8.41
C ARG A 121 -5.87 2.29 -7.24
N VAL A 122 -4.59 1.97 -7.25
CA VAL A 122 -3.69 2.27 -6.14
C VAL A 122 -3.02 3.64 -6.34
N LEU A 123 -3.15 4.51 -5.34
CA LEU A 123 -2.44 5.78 -5.21
C LEU A 123 -1.31 5.60 -4.20
N ASN A 124 -0.07 5.73 -4.68
CA ASN A 124 1.11 5.68 -3.83
C ASN A 124 1.51 7.10 -3.42
N LEU A 125 1.55 7.36 -2.12
CA LEU A 125 2.01 8.62 -1.57
C LEU A 125 3.26 8.38 -0.74
N ASN A 126 4.39 8.94 -1.18
CA ASN A 126 5.65 8.88 -0.46
C ASN A 126 6.02 10.25 0.11
N PHE A 127 5.97 10.39 1.43
CA PHE A 127 6.29 11.64 2.12
C PHE A 127 7.74 11.72 2.62
N SER A 128 8.59 10.74 2.29
CA SER A 128 9.98 10.71 2.78
C SER A 128 10.86 11.87 2.29
N GLU A 129 10.52 12.45 1.14
CA GLU A 129 11.31 13.50 0.48
C GLU A 129 10.81 14.92 0.80
N PHE A 130 9.85 15.05 1.72
CA PHE A 130 9.20 16.33 1.99
C PHE A 130 9.84 17.08 3.17
N TYR A 131 10.23 18.35 2.93
CA TYR A 131 10.67 19.29 3.95
C TYR A 131 9.83 20.59 3.91
N ASN A 132 9.06 20.80 4.99
CA ASN A 132 8.63 22.05 5.62
C ASN A 132 8.18 23.27 4.78
N SER A 133 7.39 23.11 3.71
CA SER A 133 6.58 24.25 3.21
C SER A 133 5.19 23.82 2.69
N THR A 134 4.17 24.63 2.98
CA THR A 134 2.80 24.37 2.51
C THR A 134 2.72 24.35 0.98
N LYS A 135 3.44 25.25 0.30
CA LYS A 135 3.48 25.34 -1.16
C LYS A 135 4.11 24.08 -1.80
N THR A 136 5.19 23.55 -1.25
CA THR A 136 5.82 22.32 -1.76
C THR A 136 4.95 21.10 -1.53
N PHE A 137 4.11 21.09 -0.48
CA PHE A 137 3.17 20.00 -0.21
C PHE A 137 2.07 19.92 -1.27
N TYR A 138 1.48 21.06 -1.64
CA TYR A 138 0.45 21.10 -2.69
C TYR A 138 1.02 20.67 -4.04
N GLY A 139 2.22 21.14 -4.40
CA GLY A 139 2.90 20.70 -5.62
C GLY A 139 3.16 19.19 -5.63
N PHE A 140 3.60 18.63 -4.50
CA PHE A 140 3.79 17.19 -4.33
C PHE A 140 2.47 16.42 -4.54
N LEU A 141 1.40 16.80 -3.85
CA LEU A 141 0.09 16.12 -4.00
C LEU A 141 -0.42 16.22 -5.43
N TYR A 142 -0.35 17.41 -6.03
CA TYR A 142 -0.76 17.63 -7.41
C TYR A 142 -0.01 16.71 -8.37
N SER A 143 1.32 16.61 -8.24
CA SER A 143 2.13 15.73 -9.10
C SER A 143 1.77 14.24 -8.94
N ASN A 144 1.49 13.77 -7.72
CA ASN A 144 1.11 12.38 -7.47
C ASN A 144 -0.28 12.08 -8.01
N ILE A 145 -1.23 13.01 -7.87
CA ILE A 145 -2.59 12.89 -8.41
C ILE A 145 -2.55 12.90 -9.94
N LEU A 146 -1.74 13.77 -10.55
CA LEU A 146 -1.56 13.78 -12.00
C LEU A 146 -0.99 12.44 -12.50
N ARG A 147 0.07 11.92 -11.87
CA ARG A 147 0.64 10.60 -12.21
C ARG A 147 -0.36 9.48 -12.04
N PHE A 148 -1.14 9.51 -10.95
CA PHE A 148 -2.22 8.56 -10.72
C PHE A 148 -3.26 8.63 -11.85
N ASN A 149 -3.67 9.84 -12.22
CA ASN A 149 -4.59 10.03 -13.32
C ASN A 149 -3.99 9.48 -14.62
N GLU A 150 -2.81 9.92 -15.06
CA GLU A 150 -2.13 9.41 -16.26
C GLU A 150 -2.06 7.87 -16.29
N LYS A 151 -1.71 7.25 -15.16
CA LYS A 151 -1.59 5.79 -15.01
C LYS A 151 -2.90 5.04 -15.28
N TYR A 152 -4.07 5.61 -14.95
CA TYR A 152 -5.37 4.93 -15.08
C TYR A 152 -6.29 5.55 -16.16
N TYR A 153 -6.00 6.77 -16.60
CA TYR A 153 -6.85 7.58 -17.48
C TYR A 153 -6.73 7.19 -18.95
N PHE A 154 -5.58 6.71 -19.41
CA PHE A 154 -5.44 6.15 -20.76
C PHE A 154 -6.40 4.98 -21.05
N LYS A 155 -7.00 4.38 -20.00
CA LYS A 155 -7.98 3.30 -20.10
C LYS A 155 -9.43 3.78 -20.19
N TYR A 156 -9.72 5.05 -19.90
CA TYR A 156 -11.07 5.63 -19.91
C TYR A 156 -11.16 6.80 -20.90
N LYS A 157 -11.93 6.61 -21.98
CA LYS A 157 -12.08 7.54 -23.11
C LYS A 157 -12.82 8.86 -22.77
N ASN A 158 -13.28 9.07 -21.53
CA ASN A 158 -14.12 10.22 -21.14
C ASN A 158 -13.40 11.15 -20.17
N LYS A 159 -13.23 12.40 -20.61
CA LYS A 159 -12.20 13.33 -20.13
C LYS A 159 -12.40 13.94 -18.73
N LYS A 160 -13.59 13.85 -18.12
CA LYS A 160 -14.02 14.89 -17.17
C LYS A 160 -14.12 14.52 -15.68
N THR A 161 -14.27 13.25 -15.30
CA THR A 161 -14.84 12.94 -13.97
C THR A 161 -13.86 12.80 -12.81
N ILE A 162 -12.63 12.31 -13.01
CA ILE A 162 -11.74 11.99 -11.87
C ILE A 162 -11.03 13.25 -11.35
N PHE A 163 -10.51 14.09 -12.26
CA PHE A 163 -9.82 15.32 -11.86
C PHE A 163 -10.77 16.32 -11.19
N GLU A 164 -11.99 16.49 -11.69
CA GLU A 164 -13.00 17.36 -11.08
C GLU A 164 -13.38 16.87 -9.67
N ASN A 165 -13.59 15.56 -9.49
CA ASN A 165 -13.88 14.99 -8.17
C ASN A 165 -12.74 15.17 -7.16
N PHE A 166 -11.48 15.12 -7.60
CA PHE A 166 -10.33 15.35 -6.73
C PHE A 166 -10.05 16.83 -6.50
N SER A 167 -10.24 17.70 -7.51
CA SER A 167 -10.15 19.16 -7.36
C SER A 167 -11.15 19.62 -6.32
N ASP A 168 -12.41 19.19 -6.42
CA ASP A 168 -13.45 19.47 -5.43
C ASP A 168 -13.05 19.04 -4.01
N LEU A 169 -12.34 17.92 -3.86
CA LEU A 169 -11.90 17.40 -2.55
C LEU A 169 -10.73 18.22 -1.98
N LEU A 170 -9.83 18.71 -2.83
CA LEU A 170 -8.76 19.62 -2.45
C LEU A 170 -9.31 21.02 -2.12
N ASP A 171 -10.21 21.54 -2.96
CA ASP A 171 -10.81 22.87 -2.82
C ASP A 171 -11.75 22.96 -1.59
N ARG A 172 -12.53 21.90 -1.30
CA ARG A 172 -13.40 21.83 -0.10
C ARG A 172 -12.62 21.87 1.21
N LYS A 173 -11.41 21.29 1.28
CA LYS A 173 -10.57 21.36 2.49
C LYS A 173 -9.80 22.67 2.61
N VAL A 174 -9.40 23.28 1.50
CA VAL A 174 -8.66 24.56 1.47
C VAL A 174 -9.53 25.72 1.98
N PHE A 175 -10.83 25.76 1.66
CA PHE A 175 -11.73 26.82 2.15
C PHE A 175 -12.43 26.52 3.50
N GLY A 176 -12.58 25.25 3.87
CA GLY A 176 -13.22 24.86 5.15
C GLY A 176 -12.30 24.98 6.38
N ILE A 177 -10.99 24.80 6.22
CA ILE A 177 -10.04 24.86 7.35
C ILE A 177 -9.61 26.31 7.64
N CYS A 178 -9.64 27.20 6.64
CA CYS A 178 -9.35 28.62 6.84
C CYS A 178 -10.48 29.38 7.59
N SER A 179 -11.68 28.79 7.70
CA SER A 179 -12.84 29.41 8.35
C SER A 179 -13.21 28.80 9.71
N THR A 180 -12.49 27.77 10.19
CA THR A 180 -12.84 27.05 11.44
C THR A 180 -11.69 26.80 12.41
N LEU A 181 -10.66 27.64 12.41
CA LEU A 181 -9.80 27.81 13.57
C LEU A 181 -10.39 28.93 14.45
N PRO A 182 -11.05 28.64 15.59
CA PRO A 182 -11.30 29.68 16.57
C PRO A 182 -9.94 30.19 17.03
N LEU A 183 -9.69 31.48 16.81
CA LEU A 183 -8.61 32.22 17.45
C LEU A 183 -8.64 31.88 18.95
N PHE A 184 -7.62 31.18 19.45
CA PHE A 184 -7.27 31.29 20.85
C PHE A 184 -6.71 32.70 21.08
N LYS A 185 -7.62 33.66 21.25
CA LYS A 185 -7.36 34.89 22.00
C LYS A 185 -7.48 34.55 23.49
N LYS A 186 -6.33 34.37 24.13
CA LYS A 186 -5.97 35.02 25.41
C LYS A 186 -4.52 34.71 25.73
#